data_AF-B8JJF0-F1
#
_entry.id   AF-B8JJF0-F1
#
_cell.length_a   1.000
_cell.length_b   1.000
_cell.length_c   1.000
_cell.angle_alpha   90.00
_cell.angle_beta   90.00
_cell.angle_gamma   90.00
#
_symmetry.space_group_name_H-M   'P 1'
#
loop_
_entity.id
_entity.type
_entity.pdbx_description
1 polymer ?
#
loop_
_entity_poly.entity_id
_entity_poly.type
_entity_poly.pdbx_seq_one_letter_code
_entity_poly.pdbx_strand_id
1 'polypeptide(L)'
;MRNMIKHAEMERTSVLEKQVSLERERQHDQTHVQSQLEKLDLLEQEYNKLTAMQALAEKKMQELESKLREEEQERKRMQARAAELQSGLEANRLIFEDKTTSCVSTSTRKIKKKKSKPPEKKGSRTYFGAQPHYRLCLGDMPFVAGTSTSPSHAVVANVQHVLHLMKHHSKALCNDRVVNSVPLAKQACSRVSKSKKSVVPPSSSVNEELSDVLQTLQDEFGQMSFDHQQLTKLIQESPTVELKDNLECELEALVGRMEAKANQITKVRKYQAQLEKQNIDK
;
A
#
# COMPACT_ATOMS: atom_id res chain seq x y z
N MET A 1 69.00 -26.39 -66.52
CA MET A 1 69.20 -26.40 -65.05
C MET A 1 68.45 -25.27 -64.34
N ARG A 2 68.61 -23.99 -64.71
CA ARG A 2 67.98 -22.85 -64.00
C ARG A 2 66.44 -22.91 -63.93
N ASN A 3 65.75 -23.33 -64.99
CA ASN A 3 64.28 -23.41 -65.00
C ASN A 3 63.73 -24.52 -64.08
N MET A 4 64.48 -25.61 -63.93
CA MET A 4 64.14 -26.72 -63.04
C MET A 4 64.26 -26.30 -61.57
N ILE A 5 65.27 -25.49 -61.24
CA ILE A 5 65.46 -24.91 -59.90
C ILE A 5 64.30 -23.96 -59.57
N LYS A 6 63.96 -23.04 -60.49
CA LYS A 6 62.82 -22.12 -60.31
C LYS A 6 61.49 -22.87 -60.10
N HIS A 7 61.26 -23.92 -60.87
CA HIS A 7 60.06 -24.76 -60.70
C HIS A 7 60.04 -25.45 -59.33
N ALA A 8 61.18 -26.01 -58.88
CA ALA A 8 61.28 -26.62 -57.56
C ALA A 8 61.07 -25.61 -56.42
N GLU A 9 61.57 -24.38 -56.58
CA GLU A 9 61.35 -23.28 -55.63
C GLU A 9 59.87 -22.85 -55.58
N MET A 10 59.22 -22.72 -56.74
CA MET A 10 57.79 -22.38 -56.81
C MET A 10 56.90 -23.47 -56.18
N GLU A 11 57.16 -24.74 -56.47
CA GLU A 11 56.45 -25.87 -55.86
C GLU A 11 56.63 -25.88 -54.33
N ARG A 12 57.87 -25.65 -53.87
CA ARG A 12 58.15 -25.54 -52.43
C ARG A 12 57.37 -24.40 -51.79
N THR A 13 57.32 -23.22 -52.41
CA THR A 13 56.53 -22.10 -51.88
C THR A 13 55.03 -22.38 -51.91
N SER A 14 54.53 -23.05 -52.95
CA SER A 14 53.11 -23.41 -53.05
C SER A 14 52.69 -24.41 -51.97
N VAL A 15 53.55 -25.41 -51.69
CA VAL A 15 53.30 -26.37 -50.61
C VAL A 15 53.29 -25.68 -49.24
N LEU A 16 54.23 -24.78 -48.99
CA LEU A 16 54.26 -24.02 -47.73
C LEU A 16 53.02 -23.12 -47.57
N GLU A 17 52.58 -22.43 -48.63
CA GLU A 17 51.38 -21.60 -48.59
C GLU A 17 50.11 -22.43 -48.32
N LYS A 18 49.99 -23.62 -48.94
CA LYS A 18 48.90 -24.55 -48.65
C LYS A 18 48.92 -25.02 -47.20
N GLN A 19 50.11 -25.33 -46.65
CA GLN A 19 50.24 -25.75 -45.26
C GLN A 19 49.82 -24.65 -44.28
N VAL A 20 50.24 -23.41 -44.53
CA VAL A 20 49.83 -22.25 -43.71
C VAL A 20 48.31 -21.99 -43.83
N SER A 21 47.72 -22.21 -45.01
CA SER A 21 46.28 -22.03 -45.22
C SER A 21 45.47 -23.07 -44.45
N LEU A 22 45.89 -24.34 -44.48
CA LEU A 22 45.27 -25.42 -43.71
C LEU A 22 45.40 -25.20 -42.19
N GLU A 23 46.55 -24.68 -41.73
CA GLU A 23 46.73 -24.36 -40.31
C GLU A 23 45.81 -23.22 -39.86
N ARG A 24 45.64 -22.18 -40.69
CA ARG A 24 44.69 -21.10 -40.44
C ARG A 24 43.24 -21.59 -40.40
N GLU A 25 42.85 -22.46 -41.33
CA GLU A 25 41.51 -23.08 -41.34
C GLU A 25 41.26 -23.89 -40.07
N ARG A 26 42.22 -24.74 -39.68
CA ARG A 26 42.14 -25.52 -38.43
C ARG A 26 42.01 -24.62 -37.19
N GLN A 27 42.75 -23.52 -37.13
CA GLN A 27 42.63 -22.56 -36.03
C GLN A 27 41.26 -21.89 -36.02
N HIS A 28 40.74 -21.51 -37.19
CA HIS A 28 39.41 -20.93 -37.31
C HIS A 28 38.31 -21.89 -36.82
N ASP A 29 38.33 -23.14 -37.27
CA ASP A 29 37.39 -24.18 -36.83
C ASP A 29 37.46 -24.40 -35.32
N GLN A 30 38.66 -24.42 -34.75
CA GLN A 30 38.86 -24.53 -33.31
C GLN A 30 38.24 -23.36 -32.55
N THR A 31 38.46 -22.12 -33.00
CA THR A 31 37.86 -20.93 -32.37
C THR A 31 36.33 -20.91 -32.53
N HIS A 32 35.81 -21.37 -33.66
CA HIS A 32 34.39 -21.45 -33.91
C HIS A 32 33.72 -22.47 -32.97
N VAL A 33 34.31 -23.66 -32.80
CA VAL A 33 33.83 -24.67 -31.83
C VAL A 33 33.88 -24.13 -30.40
N GLN A 34 34.94 -23.43 -30.00
CA GLN A 34 35.03 -22.81 -28.68
C GLN A 34 33.90 -21.80 -28.44
N SER A 35 33.65 -20.91 -29.41
CA SER A 35 32.54 -19.95 -29.32
C SER A 35 31.16 -20.63 -29.22
N GLN A 36 30.96 -21.75 -29.93
CA GLN A 36 29.73 -22.52 -29.82
C GLN A 36 29.57 -23.16 -28.43
N LEU A 37 30.64 -23.69 -27.84
CA LEU A 37 30.61 -24.25 -26.49
C LEU A 37 30.28 -23.17 -25.45
N GLU A 38 30.93 -22.00 -25.51
CA GLU A 38 30.61 -20.88 -24.62
C GLU A 38 29.14 -20.45 -24.71
N LYS A 39 28.57 -20.45 -25.92
CA LYS A 39 27.15 -20.15 -26.11
C LYS A 39 26.25 -21.22 -25.49
N LEU A 40 26.62 -22.50 -25.57
CA LEU A 40 25.88 -23.58 -24.93
C LEU A 40 25.95 -23.49 -23.41
N ASP A 41 27.12 -23.19 -22.84
CA ASP A 41 27.30 -23.01 -21.40
C ASP A 41 26.41 -21.87 -20.87
N LEU A 42 26.33 -20.76 -21.59
CA LEU A 42 25.44 -19.64 -21.23
C LEU A 42 23.96 -20.05 -21.28
N LEU A 43 23.56 -20.84 -22.28
CA LEU A 43 22.18 -21.33 -22.38
C LEU A 43 21.86 -22.31 -21.25
N GLU A 44 22.79 -23.19 -20.88
CA GLU A 44 22.64 -24.10 -19.76
C GLU A 44 22.50 -23.33 -18.44
N GLN A 45 23.31 -22.28 -18.24
CA GLN A 45 23.20 -21.43 -17.05
C GLN A 45 21.84 -20.74 -16.96
N GLU A 46 21.35 -20.15 -18.05
CA GLU A 46 20.03 -19.50 -18.07
C GLU A 46 18.89 -20.51 -17.89
N TYR A 47 19.00 -21.71 -18.48
CA TYR A 47 18.04 -22.79 -18.25
C TYR A 47 17.99 -23.21 -16.78
N ASN A 48 19.15 -23.38 -16.15
CA ASN A 48 19.24 -23.75 -14.73
C ASN A 48 18.63 -22.65 -13.84
N LYS A 49 18.91 -21.39 -14.13
CA LYS A 49 18.32 -20.23 -13.43
C LYS A 49 16.80 -20.18 -13.58
N LEU A 50 16.30 -20.39 -14.80
CA LEU A 50 14.88 -20.42 -15.07
C LEU A 50 14.18 -21.58 -14.34
N THR A 51 14.81 -22.75 -14.34
CA THR A 51 14.32 -23.94 -13.64
C THR A 51 14.25 -23.72 -12.13
N ALA A 52 15.27 -23.11 -11.52
CA ALA A 52 15.25 -22.75 -10.11
C ALA A 52 14.11 -21.77 -9.78
N MET A 53 13.93 -20.74 -10.62
CA MET A 53 12.84 -19.78 -10.46
C MET A 53 11.46 -20.44 -10.60
N GLN A 54 11.30 -21.36 -11.55
CA GLN A 54 10.07 -22.13 -11.72
C GLN A 54 9.77 -22.98 -10.48
N ALA A 55 10.75 -23.70 -9.94
CA ALA A 55 10.57 -24.53 -8.75
C ALA A 55 10.15 -23.71 -7.52
N LEU A 56 10.73 -22.51 -7.34
CA LEU A 56 10.34 -21.60 -6.27
C LEU A 56 8.91 -21.06 -6.46
N ALA A 57 8.53 -20.73 -7.70
CA ALA A 57 7.18 -20.28 -8.02
C ALA A 57 6.15 -21.40 -7.76
N GLU A 58 6.43 -22.63 -8.16
CA GLU A 58 5.59 -23.80 -7.91
C GLU A 58 5.39 -24.05 -6.41
N LYS A 59 6.46 -24.01 -5.62
CA LYS A 59 6.36 -24.14 -4.15
C LYS A 59 5.47 -23.04 -3.55
N LYS A 60 5.66 -21.79 -3.99
CA LYS A 60 4.85 -20.66 -3.50
C LYS A 60 3.37 -20.79 -3.88
N MET A 61 3.07 -21.30 -5.07
CA MET A 61 1.69 -21.59 -5.48
C MET A 61 1.07 -22.65 -4.56
N GLN A 62 1.76 -23.75 -4.30
CA GLN A 62 1.26 -24.81 -3.41
C GLN A 62 0.98 -24.31 -1.99
N GLU A 63 1.87 -23.47 -1.43
CA GLU A 63 1.67 -22.85 -0.12
C GLU A 63 0.44 -21.93 -0.09
N LEU A 64 0.27 -21.11 -1.12
CA LEU A 64 -0.89 -20.22 -1.23
C LEU A 64 -2.20 -21.01 -1.39
N GLU A 65 -2.20 -22.07 -2.18
CA GLU A 65 -3.35 -22.97 -2.32
C GLU A 65 -3.72 -23.66 -1.00
N SER A 66 -2.74 -24.09 -0.20
CA SER A 66 -3.00 -24.65 1.13
C SER A 66 -3.67 -23.65 2.05
N LYS A 67 -3.10 -22.43 2.13
CA LYS A 67 -3.65 -21.35 2.96
C LYS A 67 -5.05 -20.94 2.52
N LEU A 68 -5.31 -20.91 1.21
CA LEU A 68 -6.64 -20.61 0.68
C LEU A 68 -7.67 -21.67 1.12
N ARG A 69 -7.33 -22.97 1.02
CA ARG A 69 -8.23 -24.04 1.49
C ARG A 69 -8.51 -23.96 2.99
N GLU A 70 -7.52 -23.59 3.80
CA GLU A 70 -7.69 -23.41 5.25
C GLU A 70 -8.63 -22.24 5.57
N GLU A 71 -8.43 -21.09 4.93
CA GLU A 71 -9.29 -19.91 5.10
C GLU A 71 -10.73 -20.19 4.65
N GLU A 72 -10.92 -20.86 3.51
CA GLU A 72 -12.25 -21.27 3.05
C GLU A 72 -12.96 -22.19 4.05
N GLN A 73 -12.24 -23.14 4.66
CA GLN A 73 -12.80 -24.00 5.70
C GLN A 73 -13.17 -23.22 6.96
N GLU A 74 -12.30 -22.30 7.40
CA GLU A 74 -12.57 -21.45 8.56
C GLU A 74 -13.80 -20.56 8.31
N ARG A 75 -13.86 -19.92 7.15
CA ARG A 75 -15.01 -19.12 6.71
C ARG A 75 -16.30 -19.93 6.70
N LYS A 76 -16.25 -21.19 6.23
CA LYS A 76 -17.40 -22.09 6.25
C LYS A 76 -17.84 -22.45 7.67
N ARG A 77 -16.90 -22.71 8.59
CA ARG A 77 -17.19 -22.95 10.02
C ARG A 77 -17.83 -21.71 10.66
N MET A 78 -17.28 -20.52 10.38
CA MET A 78 -17.80 -19.26 10.89
C MET A 78 -19.21 -18.99 10.36
N GLN A 79 -19.47 -19.25 9.08
CA GLN A 79 -20.79 -19.12 8.48
C GLN A 79 -21.80 -20.08 9.13
N ALA A 80 -21.41 -21.34 9.38
CA ALA A 80 -22.26 -22.31 10.07
C ALA A 80 -22.60 -21.85 11.50
N ARG A 81 -21.60 -21.35 12.24
CA ARG A 81 -21.79 -20.81 13.58
C ARG A 81 -22.70 -19.57 13.60
N ALA A 82 -22.56 -18.69 12.60
CA ALA A 82 -23.43 -17.54 12.44
C ALA A 82 -24.88 -17.95 12.16
N ALA A 83 -25.10 -18.95 11.30
CA ALA A 83 -26.42 -19.49 10.99
C ALA A 83 -27.07 -20.16 12.21
N GLU A 84 -26.29 -20.93 12.99
CA GLU A 84 -26.75 -21.53 14.26
C GLU A 84 -27.19 -20.46 15.26
N LEU A 85 -26.37 -19.41 15.46
CA LEU A 85 -26.73 -18.29 16.34
C LEU A 85 -27.96 -17.55 15.85
N GLN A 86 -28.09 -17.30 14.55
CA GLN A 86 -29.27 -16.66 13.97
C GLN A 86 -30.53 -17.51 14.20
N SER A 87 -30.46 -18.82 13.94
CA SER A 87 -31.58 -19.73 14.22
C SER A 87 -31.91 -19.81 15.71
N GLY A 88 -30.91 -19.77 16.58
CA GLY A 88 -31.10 -19.75 18.04
C GLY A 88 -31.78 -18.46 18.51
N LEU A 89 -31.44 -17.30 17.93
CA LEU A 89 -32.11 -16.03 18.21
C LEU A 89 -33.57 -16.02 17.73
N GLU A 90 -33.84 -16.56 16.54
CA GLU A 90 -35.20 -16.73 16.01
C GLU A 90 -36.06 -17.64 16.92
N ALA A 91 -35.50 -18.77 17.37
CA ALA A 91 -36.18 -19.67 18.30
C ALA A 91 -36.44 -18.99 19.65
N ASN A 92 -35.46 -18.25 20.18
CA ASN A 92 -35.62 -17.47 21.41
C ASN A 92 -36.71 -16.39 21.24
N ARG A 93 -36.78 -15.71 20.09
CA ARG A 93 -37.84 -14.73 19.81
C ARG A 93 -39.23 -15.36 19.87
N LEU A 94 -39.43 -16.51 19.24
CA LEU A 94 -40.70 -17.24 19.26
C LEU A 94 -41.14 -17.59 20.70
N ILE A 95 -40.20 -18.07 21.54
CA ILE A 95 -40.47 -18.36 22.95
C ILE A 95 -40.94 -17.11 23.72
N PHE A 96 -40.34 -15.94 23.45
CA PHE A 96 -40.76 -14.69 24.08
C PHE A 96 -42.12 -14.19 23.56
N GLU A 97 -42.38 -14.29 22.25
CA GLU A 97 -43.66 -13.93 21.64
C GLU A 97 -44.81 -14.76 22.26
N ASP A 98 -44.65 -16.08 22.36
CA ASP A 98 -45.64 -16.98 22.98
C ASP A 98 -45.93 -16.62 24.45
N LYS A 99 -44.91 -16.18 25.19
CA LYS A 99 -45.02 -15.75 26.59
C LYS A 99 -45.71 -14.39 26.73
N THR A 100 -45.57 -13.51 25.74
CA THR A 100 -46.27 -12.21 25.70
C THR A 100 -47.73 -12.32 25.26
N THR A 101 -48.08 -13.26 24.38
CA THR A 101 -49.49 -13.52 24.01
C THR A 101 -50.32 -14.06 25.17
N SER A 102 -49.69 -14.67 26.19
CA SER A 102 -50.36 -15.04 27.43
C SER A 102 -50.67 -13.87 28.36
N CYS A 103 -50.16 -12.66 28.09
CA CYS A 103 -50.19 -11.52 29.02
C CYS A 103 -50.70 -10.21 28.39
N VAL A 104 -51.62 -10.28 27.43
CA VAL A 104 -52.38 -9.11 26.96
C VAL A 104 -53.88 -9.39 27.10
N SER A 105 -54.35 -9.35 28.33
CA SER A 105 -55.73 -8.95 28.61
C SER A 105 -55.72 -7.95 29.75
N THR A 106 -56.41 -6.83 29.51
CA THR A 106 -56.70 -5.70 30.44
C THR A 106 -55.59 -4.66 30.68
N SER A 107 -55.77 -3.47 30.11
CA SER A 107 -55.97 -2.23 30.89
C SER A 107 -55.80 -0.98 30.00
N THR A 108 -56.93 -0.41 29.59
CA THR A 108 -57.06 0.95 29.06
C THR A 108 -56.85 1.99 30.17
N ARG A 109 -56.04 3.04 29.94
CA ARG A 109 -56.21 4.33 30.64
C ARG A 109 -55.62 5.52 29.87
N LYS A 110 -56.49 6.48 29.53
CA LYS A 110 -56.19 7.79 28.92
C LYS A 110 -55.89 8.82 30.01
N ILE A 111 -54.91 9.73 29.83
CA ILE A 111 -54.82 11.00 30.61
C ILE A 111 -54.38 12.19 29.72
N LYS A 112 -54.97 13.35 30.06
CA LYS A 112 -55.16 14.62 29.34
C LYS A 112 -53.94 15.58 29.32
N LYS A 113 -53.97 16.50 28.35
CA LYS A 113 -53.14 17.71 28.18
C LYS A 113 -53.37 18.78 29.28
N LYS A 114 -52.32 19.53 29.66
CA LYS A 114 -52.39 20.88 30.29
C LYS A 114 -51.27 21.80 29.77
N LYS A 115 -51.57 23.10 29.70
CA LYS A 115 -50.92 24.17 28.90
C LYS A 115 -49.98 25.08 29.73
N SER A 116 -48.98 25.62 29.02
CA SER A 116 -47.83 26.53 29.26
C SER A 116 -47.91 27.77 30.19
N LYS A 117 -46.73 28.22 30.69
CA LYS A 117 -46.01 29.54 30.49
C LYS A 117 -44.79 29.66 31.48
N PRO A 118 -43.82 30.62 31.36
CA PRO A 118 -43.05 31.20 30.24
C PRO A 118 -41.49 31.08 30.50
N PRO A 119 -40.56 31.72 29.73
CA PRO A 119 -39.20 31.22 29.51
C PRO A 119 -38.12 31.78 30.44
N GLU A 120 -37.17 30.94 30.85
CA GLU A 120 -35.95 31.39 31.54
C GLU A 120 -34.69 31.22 30.68
N LYS A 121 -34.04 32.38 30.50
CA LYS A 121 -32.60 32.66 30.41
C LYS A 121 -31.76 31.86 29.41
N LYS A 122 -31.44 32.59 28.33
CA LYS A 122 -30.33 32.42 27.40
C LYS A 122 -29.04 32.00 28.14
N GLY A 123 -28.67 30.72 28.02
CA GLY A 123 -27.28 30.31 28.14
C GLY A 123 -26.56 30.70 26.86
N SER A 124 -25.49 31.48 26.98
CA SER A 124 -24.64 31.87 25.85
C SER A 124 -24.05 30.61 25.23
N ARG A 125 -24.60 30.23 24.07
CA ARG A 125 -23.94 29.28 23.18
C ARG A 125 -22.69 29.99 22.69
N THR A 126 -21.54 29.66 23.25
CA THR A 126 -20.25 30.05 22.70
C THR A 126 -20.25 29.59 21.25
N TYR A 127 -20.37 30.54 20.32
CA TYR A 127 -20.13 30.34 18.91
C TYR A 127 -18.63 30.07 18.76
N PHE A 128 -18.21 28.86 19.08
CA PHE A 128 -17.01 28.32 18.46
C PHE A 128 -17.36 28.12 17.00
N GLY A 129 -16.75 28.93 16.13
CA GLY A 129 -16.89 28.83 14.68
C GLY A 129 -16.60 27.39 14.24
N ALA A 130 -17.66 26.61 14.02
CA ALA A 130 -17.54 25.21 13.70
C ALA A 130 -17.19 25.10 12.22
N GLN A 131 -15.95 24.70 11.96
CA GLN A 131 -15.48 24.21 10.67
C GLN A 131 -16.37 23.03 10.21
N PRO A 132 -16.81 22.97 8.94
CA PRO A 132 -17.81 21.99 8.49
C PRO A 132 -17.23 20.61 8.12
N HIS A 133 -15.92 20.40 8.19
CA HIS A 133 -15.31 19.11 7.86
C HIS A 133 -15.39 18.17 9.08
N TYR A 134 -16.34 17.23 9.01
CA TYR A 134 -16.59 16.13 9.95
C TYR A 134 -16.91 16.54 11.40
N ARG A 135 -18.09 17.14 11.60
CA ARG A 135 -18.67 17.28 12.94
C ARG A 135 -19.30 15.96 13.38
N LEU A 136 -18.52 15.09 14.02
CA LEU A 136 -19.07 13.99 14.80
C LEU A 136 -19.49 14.54 16.17
N CYS A 137 -20.79 14.68 16.40
CA CYS A 137 -21.32 15.06 17.71
C CYS A 137 -21.11 13.89 18.68
N LEU A 138 -20.19 14.03 19.64
CA LEU A 138 -19.97 13.02 20.68
C LEU A 138 -21.22 12.72 21.52
N GLY A 139 -22.22 13.61 21.51
CA GLY A 139 -23.53 13.39 22.14
C GLY A 139 -24.48 12.46 21.36
N ASP A 140 -24.23 12.21 20.07
CA ASP A 140 -25.00 11.28 19.23
C ASP A 140 -24.34 9.89 19.17
N MET A 141 -23.15 9.74 19.75
CA MET A 141 -22.46 8.47 19.86
C MET A 141 -22.97 7.73 21.10
N PRO A 142 -23.48 6.49 20.97
CA PRO A 142 -23.93 5.73 22.13
C PRO A 142 -22.75 5.53 23.07
N PHE A 143 -22.84 6.08 24.28
CA PHE A 143 -21.81 5.85 25.29
C PHE A 143 -21.76 4.34 25.57
N VAL A 144 -20.57 3.73 25.46
CA VAL A 144 -20.32 2.40 25.99
C VAL A 144 -19.28 2.56 27.08
N ALA A 145 -19.75 2.72 28.32
CA ALA A 145 -18.89 2.65 29.50
C ALA A 145 -18.58 1.17 29.77
N GLY A 146 -17.41 0.71 29.33
CA GLY A 146 -16.91 -0.62 29.62
C GLY A 146 -15.41 -0.58 29.85
N THR A 147 -14.97 -0.80 31.08
CA THR A 147 -13.56 -1.01 31.42
C THR A 147 -13.18 -2.44 31.04
N SER A 148 -12.45 -2.62 29.93
CA SER A 148 -11.85 -3.90 29.57
C SER A 148 -10.33 -3.77 29.62
N THR A 149 -9.76 -4.13 30.76
CA THR A 149 -8.34 -4.40 30.91
C THR A 149 -8.05 -5.82 30.40
N SER A 150 -7.94 -5.99 29.07
CA SER A 150 -7.31 -7.17 28.46
C SER A 150 -6.95 -6.88 26.99
N PRO A 151 -5.72 -7.17 26.54
CA PRO A 151 -5.25 -6.85 25.19
C PRO A 151 -5.72 -7.90 24.17
N SER A 152 -7.02 -7.96 23.90
CA SER A 152 -7.55 -8.80 22.82
C SER A 152 -8.75 -8.13 22.16
N HIS A 153 -8.53 -7.64 20.93
CA HIS A 153 -9.53 -7.30 19.90
C HIS A 153 -10.94 -6.93 20.39
N ALA A 154 -11.10 -5.75 20.99
CA ALA A 154 -12.41 -5.14 21.24
C ALA A 154 -12.68 -4.02 20.23
N VAL A 155 -13.87 -4.02 19.63
CA VAL A 155 -14.40 -3.02 18.67
C VAL A 155 -14.34 -1.56 19.20
N VAL A 156 -14.16 -1.39 20.52
CA VAL A 156 -13.93 -0.10 21.19
C VAL A 156 -12.60 0.55 20.78
N ALA A 157 -11.57 -0.25 20.45
CA ALA A 157 -10.22 0.24 20.16
C ALA A 157 -10.11 1.03 18.84
N ASN A 158 -11.09 0.93 17.94
CA ASN A 158 -11.01 1.61 16.66
C ASN A 158 -11.90 2.86 16.56
N VAL A 159 -12.69 3.21 17.59
CA VAL A 159 -13.43 4.49 17.52
C VAL A 159 -12.49 5.65 17.80
N GLN A 160 -11.64 5.56 18.84
CA GLN A 160 -10.66 6.62 19.12
C GLN A 160 -9.61 6.75 18.01
N HIS A 161 -9.13 5.63 17.46
CA HIS A 161 -8.18 5.64 16.35
C HIS A 161 -8.81 6.16 15.05
N VAL A 162 -10.03 5.72 14.69
CA VAL A 162 -10.78 6.31 13.55
C VAL A 162 -11.05 7.79 13.78
N LEU A 163 -11.45 8.20 14.98
CA LEU A 163 -11.64 9.62 15.30
C LEU A 163 -10.33 10.40 15.19
N HIS A 164 -9.21 9.83 15.60
CA HIS A 164 -7.90 10.44 15.45
C HIS A 164 -7.51 10.56 13.97
N LEU A 165 -7.67 9.50 13.17
CA LEU A 165 -7.48 9.53 11.71
C LEU A 165 -8.40 10.55 11.03
N MET A 166 -9.68 10.57 11.39
CA MET A 166 -10.66 11.55 10.88
C MET A 166 -10.39 12.97 11.38
N LYS A 167 -9.67 13.16 12.48
CA LYS A 167 -9.26 14.48 12.98
C LYS A 167 -7.97 14.96 12.31
N HIS A 168 -7.05 14.05 12.01
CA HIS A 168 -5.71 14.34 11.47
C HIS A 168 -5.58 14.07 9.96
N HIS A 169 -6.66 13.71 9.26
CA HIS A 169 -6.63 13.50 7.82
C HIS A 169 -6.16 14.74 7.06
N SER A 170 -5.47 14.52 5.95
CA SER A 170 -5.07 15.59 5.04
C SER A 170 -6.31 16.19 4.36
N LYS A 171 -6.50 17.51 4.51
CA LYS A 171 -7.61 18.24 3.88
C LYS A 171 -7.54 18.25 2.35
N ALA A 172 -6.36 18.03 1.77
CA ALA A 172 -6.15 17.94 0.34
C ALA A 172 -6.83 16.71 -0.30
N LEU A 173 -7.14 15.69 0.50
CA LEU A 173 -7.84 14.48 0.05
C LEU A 173 -9.37 14.57 0.23
N CYS A 174 -9.87 15.68 0.79
CA CYS A 174 -11.29 15.89 1.04
C CYS A 174 -12.00 16.57 -0.13
N ASN A 175 -13.28 16.24 -0.31
CA ASN A 175 -14.09 16.77 -1.41
C ASN A 175 -14.33 18.28 -1.23
N ASP A 176 -13.94 19.09 -2.21
CA ASP A 176 -13.95 20.57 -2.17
C ASP A 176 -15.35 21.17 -1.87
N ARG A 177 -16.42 20.41 -2.20
CA ARG A 177 -17.81 20.75 -1.86
C ARG A 177 -18.13 20.72 -0.37
N VAL A 178 -17.33 20.03 0.44
CA VAL A 178 -17.51 19.88 1.90
C VAL A 178 -16.58 20.84 2.66
N VAL A 179 -15.48 21.26 2.03
CA VAL A 179 -14.46 22.16 2.61
C VAL A 179 -14.85 23.63 2.46
N ASN A 180 -15.50 24.01 1.35
CA ASN A 180 -15.91 25.39 1.12
C ASN A 180 -17.23 25.73 1.81
N SER A 181 -17.17 26.71 2.72
CA SER A 181 -18.30 27.24 3.49
C SER A 181 -19.24 28.13 2.66
N VAL A 182 -19.70 27.68 1.50
CA VAL A 182 -20.73 28.39 0.73
C VAL A 182 -22.11 27.85 1.16
N PRO A 183 -22.98 28.67 1.78
CA PRO A 183 -24.31 28.22 2.17
C PRO A 183 -25.14 27.81 0.94
N LEU A 184 -25.76 26.64 1.01
CA LEU A 184 -26.58 26.00 -0.03
C LEU A 184 -27.87 26.78 -0.41
N ALA A 185 -28.02 28.03 0.03
CA ALA A 185 -29.22 28.84 -0.20
C ALA A 185 -29.13 29.79 -1.42
N LYS A 186 -28.03 29.82 -2.17
CA LYS A 186 -27.89 30.65 -3.38
C LYS A 186 -27.44 29.88 -4.63
N GLN A 187 -27.70 28.58 -4.70
CA GLN A 187 -27.46 27.78 -5.90
C GLN A 187 -28.78 27.49 -6.62
N ALA A 188 -29.52 28.54 -6.95
CA ALA A 188 -30.61 28.48 -7.91
C ALA A 188 -30.31 29.51 -9.01
N CYS A 189 -30.10 28.99 -10.22
CA CYS A 189 -30.09 29.72 -11.49
C CYS A 189 -28.84 30.57 -11.83
N SER A 190 -27.88 29.96 -12.53
CA SER A 190 -27.46 30.49 -13.84
C SER A 190 -26.86 29.36 -14.69
N ARG A 191 -27.57 29.00 -15.76
CA ARG A 191 -27.05 28.18 -16.85
C ARG A 191 -26.32 29.11 -17.83
N VAL A 192 -25.32 28.52 -18.50
CA VAL A 192 -24.75 28.89 -19.81
C VAL A 192 -23.49 29.78 -19.82
N SER A 193 -22.44 29.16 -20.39
CA SER A 193 -21.34 29.70 -21.21
C SER A 193 -20.04 30.20 -20.59
N LYS A 194 -19.00 29.44 -20.97
CA LYS A 194 -17.72 29.87 -21.58
C LYS A 194 -16.67 30.60 -20.73
N SER A 195 -15.51 29.94 -20.73
CA SER A 195 -14.14 30.50 -20.75
C SER A 195 -13.46 30.72 -19.40
N LYS A 196 -12.42 29.90 -19.19
CA LYS A 196 -11.10 30.26 -18.64
C LYS A 196 -11.11 31.30 -17.52
N LYS A 197 -11.04 30.81 -16.29
CA LYS A 197 -10.17 31.38 -15.27
C LYS A 197 -9.63 30.24 -14.42
N SER A 198 -8.39 29.87 -14.71
CA SER A 198 -7.53 29.18 -13.74
C SER A 198 -7.44 30.11 -12.53
N VAL A 199 -8.17 29.80 -11.47
CA VAL A 199 -7.95 30.41 -10.16
C VAL A 199 -6.65 29.80 -9.68
N VAL A 200 -5.56 30.57 -9.82
CA VAL A 200 -4.29 30.29 -9.16
C VAL A 200 -4.58 30.33 -7.65
N PRO A 201 -4.39 29.24 -6.89
CA PRO A 201 -4.42 29.34 -5.44
C PRO A 201 -3.26 30.26 -5.00
N PRO A 202 -3.39 30.99 -3.88
CA PRO A 202 -2.26 31.75 -3.35
C PRO A 202 -1.06 30.82 -3.21
N SER A 203 0.13 31.27 -3.61
CA SER A 203 1.38 30.49 -3.60
C SER A 203 1.74 29.92 -2.22
N SER A 204 1.08 30.37 -1.15
CA SER A 204 1.17 29.80 0.20
C SER A 204 0.54 28.42 0.33
N SER A 205 -0.59 28.14 -0.33
CA SER A 205 -1.35 26.88 -0.16
C SER A 205 -0.58 25.67 -0.68
N VAL A 206 0.11 25.82 -1.81
CA VAL A 206 0.87 24.73 -2.43
C VAL A 206 2.15 24.39 -1.66
N ASN A 207 2.70 25.35 -0.89
CA ASN A 207 3.89 25.13 -0.07
C ASN A 207 3.54 24.40 1.24
N GLU A 208 2.39 24.72 1.84
CA GLU A 208 1.85 24.00 2.99
C GLU A 208 1.59 22.52 2.64
N GLU A 209 0.92 22.25 1.50
CA GLU A 209 0.69 20.88 1.02
C GLU A 209 2.00 20.12 0.74
N LEU A 210 3.01 20.75 0.13
CA LEU A 210 4.31 20.12 -0.09
C LEU A 210 5.04 19.84 1.23
N SER A 211 4.86 20.69 2.24
CA SER A 211 5.45 20.49 3.57
C SER A 211 4.81 19.31 4.29
N ASP A 212 3.48 19.16 4.21
CA ASP A 212 2.77 18.00 4.74
C ASP A 212 3.22 16.69 4.07
N VAL A 213 3.37 16.71 2.73
CA VAL A 213 3.90 15.57 1.97
C VAL A 213 5.32 15.23 2.40
N LEU A 214 6.19 16.23 2.55
CA LEU A 214 7.56 16.05 2.98
C LEU A 214 7.66 15.48 4.40
N GLN A 215 6.82 15.96 5.33
CA GLN A 215 6.75 15.44 6.70
C GLN A 215 6.36 13.95 6.69
N THR A 216 5.31 13.60 5.94
CA THR A 216 4.86 12.21 5.81
C THR A 216 5.97 11.30 5.27
N LEU A 217 6.68 11.74 4.22
CA LEU A 217 7.78 10.98 3.64
C LEU A 217 8.95 10.79 4.63
N GLN A 218 9.23 11.79 5.46
CA GLN A 218 10.28 11.71 6.49
C GLN A 218 9.89 10.77 7.62
N ASP A 219 8.64 10.79 8.06
CA ASP A 219 8.13 9.89 9.10
C ASP A 219 8.21 8.43 8.62
N GLU A 220 7.78 8.17 7.39
CA GLU A 220 7.89 6.84 6.77
C GLU A 220 9.35 6.39 6.58
N PHE A 221 10.25 7.30 6.21
CA PHE A 221 11.68 6.99 6.13
C PHE A 221 12.28 6.70 7.51
N GLY A 222 11.83 7.44 8.54
CA GLY A 222 12.18 7.19 9.94
C GLY A 222 11.72 5.81 10.40
N GLN A 223 10.49 5.42 10.09
CA GLN A 223 9.97 4.09 10.40
C GLN A 223 10.79 2.99 9.72
N MET A 224 11.08 3.13 8.42
CA MET A 224 11.93 2.16 7.72
C MET A 224 13.35 2.09 8.30
N SER A 225 13.90 3.21 8.77
CA SER A 225 15.21 3.24 9.42
C SER A 225 15.19 2.49 10.76
N PHE A 226 14.10 2.58 11.51
CA PHE A 226 13.89 1.80 12.72
C PHE A 226 13.79 0.30 12.39
N ASP A 227 12.97 -0.06 11.41
CA ASP A 227 12.81 -1.45 10.96
C ASP A 227 14.14 -2.04 10.48
N HIS A 228 14.96 -1.26 9.77
CA HIS A 228 16.30 -1.65 9.33
C HIS A 228 17.22 -2.00 10.50
N GLN A 229 17.23 -1.17 11.55
CA GLN A 229 18.00 -1.46 12.76
C GLN A 229 17.48 -2.70 13.48
N GLN A 230 16.16 -2.91 13.50
CA GLN A 230 15.56 -4.09 14.12
C GLN A 230 15.89 -5.37 13.34
N LEU A 231 15.74 -5.38 12.02
CA LEU A 231 16.13 -6.50 11.17
C LEU A 231 17.62 -6.83 11.31
N THR A 232 18.48 -5.81 11.37
CA THR A 232 19.93 -6.00 11.59
C THR A 232 20.21 -6.70 12.92
N LYS A 233 19.51 -6.33 14.00
CA LYS A 233 19.63 -7.02 15.30
C LYS A 233 19.11 -8.45 15.23
N LEU A 234 17.95 -8.68 14.60
CA LEU A 234 17.39 -10.02 14.44
C LEU A 234 18.34 -10.96 13.67
N ILE A 235 19.01 -10.47 12.64
CA ILE A 235 20.02 -11.26 11.88
C ILE A 235 21.19 -11.67 12.79
N GLN A 236 21.66 -10.76 13.65
CA GLN A 236 22.75 -11.04 14.60
C GLN A 236 22.34 -12.06 15.67
N GLU A 237 21.12 -11.95 16.19
CA GLU A 237 20.57 -12.80 17.26
C GLU A 237 20.09 -14.17 16.76
N SER A 238 19.87 -14.33 15.45
CA SER A 238 19.35 -15.57 14.87
C SER A 238 20.38 -16.72 14.96
N PRO A 239 20.00 -17.91 15.44
CA PRO A 239 20.93 -19.04 15.59
C PRO A 239 21.06 -19.90 14.32
N THR A 240 20.07 -19.88 13.42
CA THR A 240 20.00 -20.74 12.23
C THR A 240 20.33 -19.96 10.96
N VAL A 241 21.17 -20.53 10.10
CA VAL A 241 21.61 -19.91 8.82
C VAL A 241 20.42 -19.62 7.91
N GLU A 242 19.47 -20.55 7.76
CA GLU A 242 18.28 -20.34 6.91
C GLU A 242 17.45 -19.12 7.32
N LEU A 243 17.31 -18.85 8.62
CA LEU A 243 16.60 -17.65 9.09
C LEU A 243 17.41 -16.38 8.83
N LYS A 244 18.74 -16.43 8.93
CA LYS A 244 19.60 -15.28 8.60
C LYS A 244 19.46 -14.92 7.14
N ASP A 245 19.58 -15.89 6.24
CA ASP A 245 19.48 -15.66 4.79
C ASP A 245 18.13 -15.03 4.40
N ASN A 246 17.03 -15.50 5.03
CA ASN A 246 15.70 -14.92 4.82
C ASN A 246 15.60 -13.47 5.34
N LEU A 247 16.12 -13.19 6.53
CA LEU A 247 16.11 -11.84 7.12
C LEU A 247 17.04 -10.88 6.37
N GLU A 248 18.17 -11.36 5.86
CA GLU A 248 19.09 -10.60 5.01
C GLU A 248 18.42 -10.24 3.68
N CYS A 249 17.68 -11.16 3.08
CA CYS A 249 16.85 -10.88 1.89
C CYS A 249 15.78 -9.80 2.18
N GLU A 250 15.13 -9.85 3.35
CA GLU A 250 14.16 -8.83 3.76
C GLU A 250 14.82 -7.46 4.02
N LEU A 251 16.02 -7.46 4.61
CA LEU A 251 16.82 -6.27 4.85
C LEU A 251 17.23 -5.61 3.52
N GLU A 252 17.69 -6.38 2.54
CA GLU A 252 18.04 -5.89 1.20
C GLU A 252 16.82 -5.26 0.50
N ALA A 253 15.66 -5.94 0.57
CA ALA A 253 14.42 -5.40 0.04
C ALA A 253 13.99 -4.11 0.77
N LEU A 254 14.24 -3.99 2.07
CA LEU A 254 13.98 -2.78 2.85
C LEU A 254 14.92 -1.63 2.45
N VAL A 255 16.21 -1.91 2.25
CA VAL A 255 17.20 -0.91 1.78
C VAL A 255 16.78 -0.35 0.43
N GLY A 256 16.37 -1.20 -0.52
CA GLY A 256 15.84 -0.72 -1.81
C GLY A 256 14.62 0.21 -1.67
N ARG A 257 13.72 -0.07 -0.71
CA ARG A 257 12.58 0.83 -0.40
C ARG A 257 13.04 2.13 0.26
N MET A 258 14.04 2.07 1.15
CA MET A 258 14.62 3.25 1.80
C MET A 258 15.26 4.18 0.77
N GLU A 259 16.04 3.67 -0.17
CA GLU A 259 16.63 4.46 -1.26
C GLU A 259 15.57 5.11 -2.14
N ALA A 260 14.55 4.35 -2.54
CA ALA A 260 13.43 4.88 -3.31
C ALA A 260 12.71 6.02 -2.56
N LYS A 261 12.58 5.92 -1.23
CA LYS A 261 11.95 6.97 -0.42
C LYS A 261 12.87 8.17 -0.18
N ALA A 262 14.16 7.96 0.03
CA ALA A 262 15.15 9.04 0.07
C ALA A 262 15.16 9.85 -1.24
N ASN A 263 15.02 9.17 -2.38
CA ASN A 263 14.87 9.81 -3.68
C ASN A 263 13.58 10.63 -3.79
N GLN A 264 12.45 10.16 -3.24
CA GLN A 264 11.20 10.93 -3.18
C GLN A 264 11.36 12.19 -2.35
N ILE A 265 11.93 12.08 -1.13
CA ILE A 265 12.20 13.23 -0.26
C ILE A 265 13.08 14.25 -0.99
N THR A 266 14.15 13.79 -1.65
CA THR A 266 15.05 14.66 -2.41
C THR A 266 14.33 15.38 -3.54
N LYS A 267 13.42 14.70 -4.26
CA LYS A 267 12.61 15.34 -5.33
C LYS A 267 11.68 16.41 -4.77
N VAL A 268 10.99 16.14 -3.65
CA VAL A 268 10.10 17.11 -3.00
C VAL A 268 10.88 18.32 -2.51
N ARG A 269 12.03 18.13 -1.85
CA ARG A 269 12.90 19.25 -1.42
C ARG A 269 13.40 20.09 -2.58
N LYS A 270 13.78 19.47 -3.70
CA LYS A 270 14.17 20.20 -4.92
C LYS A 270 13.02 21.05 -5.46
N TYR A 271 11.80 20.51 -5.48
CA TYR A 271 10.61 21.25 -5.90
C TYR A 271 10.30 22.43 -4.97
N GLN A 272 10.35 22.23 -3.65
CA GLN A 272 10.19 23.30 -2.67
C GLN A 272 11.21 24.43 -2.89
N ALA A 273 12.49 24.09 -3.04
CA ALA A 273 13.54 25.08 -3.30
C ALA A 273 13.33 25.86 -4.62
N GLN A 274 12.82 25.20 -5.67
CA GLN A 274 12.48 25.87 -6.93
C GLN A 274 11.31 26.85 -6.77
N LEU A 275 10.28 26.49 -6.01
CA LEU A 275 9.14 27.35 -5.73
C LEU A 275 9.51 28.54 -4.85
N GLU A 276 10.40 28.34 -3.86
CA GLU A 276 10.94 29.43 -3.03
C GLU A 276 11.72 30.42 -3.90
N LYS A 277 12.61 29.92 -4.76
CA LYS A 277 13.37 30.76 -5.70
C LYS A 277 12.45 31.58 -6.63
N GLN A 278 11.40 30.97 -7.17
CA GLN A 278 10.43 31.66 -8.03
C GLN A 278 9.52 32.67 -7.30
N ASN A 279 9.36 32.54 -5.97
CA ASN A 279 8.67 33.54 -5.16
C ASN A 279 9.58 34.71 -4.76
N ILE A 280 10.91 34.51 -4.71
CA ILE A 280 11.88 35.57 -4.39
C ILE A 280 12.19 36.44 -5.62
N ASP A 281 12.15 35.87 -6.82
CA ASP A 281 12.41 36.59 -8.08
C ASP A 281 11.19 37.40 -8.60
N LYS A 282 10.10 37.52 -7.82
CA LYS A 282 8.90 38.31 -8.12
C LYS A 282 8.73 39.47 -7.15
#